data_AF-A0A0B8PKE3-F1
#
_entry.id   AF-A0A0B8PKE3-F1
#
_cell.length_a   1.000
_cell.length_b   1.000
_cell.length_c   1.000
_cell.angle_alpha   90.00
_cell.angle_beta   90.00
_cell.angle_gamma   90.00
#
_symmetry.space_group_name_H-M   'P 1'
#
loop_
_entity.id
_entity.type
_entity.pdbx_description
1 polymer ?
#
loop_
_entity_poly.entity_id
_entity_poly.type
_entity_poly.pdbx_seq_one_letter_code
_entity_poly.pdbx_strand_id
1 'polypeptide(L)'
;MNQDGQLKLFDFGYMYPFNFISELNSNGLADPLFDACERFETRFLSGWLLENDLSEEEAFSIFKMVKEQALEMFQHKREWLQTSGGKAEVILHISAVIEKYEQALGSETELMSLSKSEMFRSHVLDIEDDLDGQSCTRTTIKRVDFVLNMLEQNYDFLLQSGSLFYQNQGKSQAELLNDYQVKRKQAIKFQL
;
A
#
# COMPACT_ATOMS: atom_id res chain seq x y z
N MET A 1 20.97 -9.48 14.82
CA MET A 1 21.27 -10.85 15.31
C MET A 1 22.13 -10.73 16.56
N ASN A 2 21.85 -11.47 17.64
CA ASN A 2 22.79 -11.55 18.77
C ASN A 2 23.97 -12.47 18.42
N GLN A 3 24.93 -12.57 19.34
CA GLN A 3 26.10 -13.44 19.20
C GLN A 3 25.72 -14.93 19.03
N ASP A 4 24.50 -15.31 19.39
CA ASP A 4 23.94 -16.67 19.28
C ASP A 4 23.15 -16.90 17.98
N GLY A 5 23.16 -15.95 17.03
CA GLY A 5 22.43 -16.08 15.76
C GLY A 5 20.92 -15.87 15.86
N GLN A 6 20.41 -15.42 17.00
CA GLN A 6 18.98 -15.10 17.17
C GLN A 6 18.67 -13.72 16.60
N LEU A 7 17.57 -13.64 15.84
CA LEU A 7 17.03 -12.36 15.40
C LEU A 7 16.44 -11.62 16.61
N LYS A 8 16.91 -10.40 16.83
CA LYS A 8 16.33 -9.47 17.81
C LYS A 8 15.70 -8.33 17.04
N LEU A 9 14.40 -8.16 17.22
CA LEU A 9 13.68 -7.00 16.73
C LEU A 9 13.81 -5.89 17.77
N PHE A 10 14.13 -4.69 17.32
CA PHE A 10 14.26 -3.49 18.13
C PHE A 10 13.60 -2.33 17.38
N ASP A 11 13.42 -1.19 18.05
CA ASP A 11 12.74 0.00 17.52
C ASP A 11 11.22 -0.16 17.31
N PHE A 12 10.52 -0.43 18.41
CA PHE A 12 9.06 -0.54 18.45
C PHE A 12 8.36 0.78 18.80
N GLY A 13 9.03 1.94 18.60
CA GLY A 13 8.50 3.26 18.98
C GLY A 13 7.16 3.63 18.35
N TYR A 14 6.76 2.91 17.29
CA TYR A 14 5.51 3.11 16.55
C TYR A 14 4.55 1.89 16.61
N MET A 15 4.73 0.97 17.58
CA MET A 15 3.77 -0.11 17.82
C MET A 15 2.58 0.37 18.63
N TYR A 16 1.53 0.80 17.95
CA TYR A 16 0.26 1.12 18.59
C TYR A 16 -0.55 -0.18 18.81
N PRO A 17 -0.89 -0.53 20.06
CA PRO A 17 -1.67 -1.73 20.35
C PRO A 17 -3.10 -1.55 19.84
N PHE A 18 -3.71 -2.65 19.40
CA PHE A 18 -5.12 -2.69 19.05
C PHE A 18 -5.67 -4.10 19.29
N ASN A 19 -6.98 -4.22 19.41
CA ASN A 19 -7.66 -5.48 19.64
C ASN A 19 -8.04 -6.15 18.32
N PHE A 20 -7.20 -7.09 17.87
CA PHE A 20 -7.31 -7.78 16.58
C PHE A 20 -8.65 -8.50 16.35
N ILE A 21 -9.38 -8.88 17.41
CA ILE A 21 -10.71 -9.51 17.25
C ILE A 21 -11.83 -8.49 17.03
N SER A 22 -11.60 -7.20 17.31
CA SER A 22 -12.62 -6.17 17.25
C SER A 22 -12.28 -4.93 16.42
N GLU A 23 -11.03 -4.83 15.94
CA GLU A 23 -10.46 -3.67 15.28
C GLU A 23 -9.60 -4.12 14.08
N LEU A 24 -9.48 -3.27 13.05
CA LEU A 24 -8.71 -3.56 11.84
C LEU A 24 -7.23 -3.21 12.01
N ASN A 25 -6.97 -2.09 12.68
CA ASN A 25 -5.65 -1.55 13.02
C ASN A 25 -5.78 -0.63 14.26
N SER A 26 -4.74 0.14 14.58
CA SER A 26 -4.70 1.07 15.72
C SER A 26 -5.70 2.23 15.66
N ASN A 27 -6.32 2.49 14.50
CA ASN A 27 -7.42 3.44 14.32
C ASN A 27 -8.80 2.77 14.47
N GLY A 28 -8.84 1.53 14.95
CA GLY A 28 -10.08 0.79 15.18
C GLY A 28 -10.71 0.31 13.87
N LEU A 29 -11.96 0.72 13.62
CA LEU A 29 -12.71 0.44 12.39
C LEU A 29 -12.82 1.66 11.45
N ALA A 30 -12.33 2.83 11.89
CA ALA A 30 -12.58 4.10 11.21
C ALA A 30 -11.73 4.27 9.94
N ASP A 31 -10.57 3.62 9.89
CA ASP A 31 -9.64 3.66 8.77
C ASP A 31 -9.30 2.22 8.39
N PRO A 32 -9.93 1.66 7.34
CA PRO A 32 -9.74 0.26 6.98
C PRO A 32 -8.42 0.00 6.24
N LEU A 33 -7.69 1.05 5.82
CA LEU A 33 -6.37 0.90 5.21
C LEU A 33 -5.34 0.46 6.25
N PHE A 34 -4.15 0.11 5.78
CA PHE A 34 -2.99 -0.28 6.58
C PHE A 34 -3.07 -1.66 7.21
N ASP A 35 -3.65 -2.63 6.50
CA ASP A 35 -3.46 -4.03 6.80
C ASP A 35 -1.99 -4.47 6.60
N ALA A 36 -1.66 -5.70 6.99
CA ALA A 36 -0.29 -6.20 6.95
C ALA A 36 0.31 -6.24 5.53
N CYS A 37 -0.49 -6.63 4.53
CA CYS A 37 -0.06 -6.67 3.14
C CYS A 37 0.13 -5.26 2.60
N GLU A 38 -0.83 -4.37 2.82
CA GLU A 38 -0.75 -2.98 2.39
C GLU A 38 0.45 -2.26 3.01
N ARG A 39 0.75 -2.50 4.29
CA ARG A 39 1.93 -1.95 4.98
C ARG A 39 3.22 -2.49 4.40
N PHE A 40 3.30 -3.80 4.16
CA PHE A 40 4.45 -4.40 3.50
C PHE A 40 4.69 -3.79 2.11
N GLU A 41 3.62 -3.61 1.34
CA GLU A 41 3.70 -3.01 0.00
C GLU A 41 4.17 -1.57 0.03
N THR A 42 3.57 -0.78 0.92
CA THR A 42 3.85 0.65 1.07
C THR A 42 5.30 0.83 1.52
N ARG A 43 5.66 0.24 2.67
CA ARG A 43 6.93 0.50 3.34
C ARG A 43 8.13 -0.23 2.73
N PHE A 44 7.91 -1.27 1.94
CA PHE A 44 9.00 -2.08 1.38
C PHE A 44 8.83 -2.32 -0.12
N LEU A 45 7.81 -3.09 -0.52
CA LEU A 45 7.76 -3.64 -1.89
C LEU A 45 7.81 -2.54 -2.96
N SER A 46 6.98 -1.50 -2.83
CA SER A 46 6.84 -0.44 -3.84
C SER A 46 8.15 0.32 -4.05
N GLY A 47 8.88 0.63 -2.96
CA GLY A 47 10.19 1.26 -3.03
C GLY A 47 11.23 0.34 -3.64
N TRP A 48 11.26 -0.92 -3.19
CA TRP A 48 12.18 -1.92 -3.70
C TRP A 48 11.98 -2.15 -5.21
N LEU A 49 10.73 -2.33 -5.69
CA LEU A 49 10.43 -2.47 -7.12
C LEU A 49 10.92 -1.26 -7.94
N LEU A 50 10.81 -0.05 -7.40
CA LEU A 50 11.21 1.19 -8.06
C LEU A 50 12.73 1.45 -8.06
N GLU A 51 13.45 0.82 -7.13
CA GLU A 51 14.90 0.91 -7.00
C GLU A 51 15.64 -0.13 -7.83
N ASN A 52 15.00 -1.25 -8.11
CA ASN A 52 15.55 -2.32 -8.92
C ASN A 52 15.20 -2.10 -10.40
N ASP A 53 16.17 -2.36 -11.28
CA ASP A 53 16.02 -2.22 -12.74
C ASP A 53 15.28 -3.44 -13.32
N LEU A 54 14.02 -3.57 -12.93
CA LEU A 54 13.13 -4.67 -13.34
C LEU A 54 12.32 -4.27 -14.56
N SER A 55 12.06 -5.25 -15.43
CA SER A 55 11.01 -5.13 -16.43
C SER A 55 9.62 -5.09 -15.78
N GLU A 56 8.62 -4.58 -16.51
CA GLU A 56 7.23 -4.59 -16.05
C GLU A 56 6.73 -6.01 -15.75
N GLU A 57 7.14 -7.01 -16.53
CA GLU A 57 6.78 -8.41 -16.34
C GLU A 57 7.36 -8.98 -15.03
N GLU A 58 8.62 -8.67 -14.72
CA GLU A 58 9.26 -9.10 -13.47
C GLU A 58 8.59 -8.45 -12.26
N ALA A 59 8.36 -7.14 -12.30
CA ALA A 59 7.68 -6.42 -11.22
C ALA A 59 6.26 -6.96 -11.00
N PHE A 60 5.53 -7.24 -12.08
CA PHE A 60 4.19 -7.82 -12.04
C PHE A 60 4.18 -9.25 -11.47
N SER A 61 5.16 -10.08 -11.84
CA SER A 61 5.32 -11.43 -11.31
C SER A 61 5.58 -11.43 -9.79
N ILE A 62 6.41 -10.49 -9.31
CA ILE A 62 6.66 -10.31 -7.88
C ILE A 62 5.40 -9.84 -7.16
N PHE A 63 4.67 -8.86 -7.73
CA PHE A 63 3.39 -8.42 -7.17
C PHE A 63 2.39 -9.58 -7.05
N LYS A 64 2.27 -10.40 -8.10
CA LYS A 64 1.42 -11.60 -8.09
C LYS A 64 1.79 -12.54 -6.94
N MET A 65 3.07 -12.86 -6.78
CA MET A 65 3.55 -13.72 -5.70
C MET A 65 3.18 -13.16 -4.32
N VAL A 66 3.35 -11.86 -4.12
CA VAL A 66 2.96 -11.19 -2.86
C VAL A 66 1.46 -11.32 -2.61
N LYS A 67 0.61 -11.18 -3.66
CA LYS A 67 -0.84 -11.34 -3.53
C LYS A 67 -1.29 -12.76 -3.24
N GLU A 68 -0.63 -13.76 -3.81
CA GLU A 68 -0.88 -15.16 -3.48
C GLU A 68 -0.58 -15.43 -1.99
N GLN A 69 0.54 -14.94 -1.48
CA GLN A 69 0.90 -15.07 -0.06
C GLN A 69 -0.04 -14.28 0.86
N ALA A 70 -0.45 -13.08 0.44
CA ALA A 70 -1.38 -12.27 1.20
C ALA A 70 -2.76 -12.93 1.28
N LEU A 71 -3.25 -13.53 0.20
CA LEU A 71 -4.51 -14.25 0.17
C LEU A 71 -4.51 -15.42 1.17
N GLU A 72 -3.45 -16.24 1.18
CA GLU A 72 -3.30 -17.35 2.14
C GLU A 72 -3.30 -16.83 3.58
N MET A 73 -2.55 -15.77 3.86
CA MET A 73 -2.53 -15.13 5.18
C MET A 73 -3.93 -14.64 5.61
N PHE A 74 -4.68 -13.99 4.71
CA PHE A 74 -6.01 -13.48 5.04
C PHE A 74 -7.04 -14.60 5.24
N GLN A 75 -6.97 -15.67 4.45
CA GLN A 75 -7.81 -16.86 4.64
C GLN A 75 -7.60 -17.47 6.03
N HIS A 76 -6.34 -17.69 6.43
CA HIS A 76 -6.01 -18.13 7.80
C HIS A 76 -6.50 -17.15 8.87
N LYS A 77 -6.33 -15.83 8.64
CA LYS A 77 -6.81 -14.79 9.58
C LYS A 77 -8.33 -14.85 9.75
N ARG A 78 -9.09 -15.03 8.66
CA ARG A 78 -10.57 -15.14 8.71
C ARG A 78 -11.01 -16.34 9.53
N GLU A 79 -10.42 -17.51 9.31
CA GLU A 79 -10.72 -18.73 10.07
C GLU A 79 -10.42 -18.55 11.56
N TRP A 80 -9.27 -17.96 11.89
CA TRP A 80 -8.90 -17.66 13.26
C TRP A 80 -9.88 -16.68 13.93
N LEU A 81 -10.29 -15.62 13.22
CA LEU A 81 -11.29 -14.67 13.73
C LEU A 81 -12.63 -15.35 13.99
N GLN A 82 -13.10 -16.22 13.10
CA GLN A 82 -14.37 -16.94 13.27
C GLN A 82 -14.35 -17.86 14.48
N THR A 83 -13.22 -18.53 14.74
CA THR A 83 -13.07 -19.45 15.89
C THR A 83 -12.76 -18.74 17.21
N SER A 84 -12.20 -17.54 17.15
CA SER A 84 -11.78 -16.76 18.34
C SER A 84 -12.79 -15.71 18.78
N GLY A 85 -14.00 -15.68 18.21
CA GLY A 85 -15.05 -14.72 18.58
C GLY A 85 -14.82 -13.31 18.02
N GLY A 86 -14.23 -13.21 16.82
CA GLY A 86 -14.06 -11.97 16.09
C GLY A 86 -15.39 -11.26 15.83
N LYS A 87 -15.38 -9.93 15.92
CA LYS A 87 -16.53 -9.09 15.57
C LYS A 87 -16.90 -9.27 14.10
N ALA A 88 -18.21 -9.22 13.83
CA ALA A 88 -18.75 -9.41 12.50
C ALA A 88 -18.16 -8.42 11.48
N GLU A 89 -17.97 -7.16 11.88
CA GLU A 89 -17.42 -6.09 11.04
C GLU A 89 -15.98 -6.39 10.60
N VAL A 90 -15.15 -6.94 11.50
CA VAL A 90 -13.77 -7.33 11.19
C VAL A 90 -13.77 -8.53 10.24
N ILE A 91 -14.59 -9.55 10.52
CA ILE A 91 -14.70 -10.75 9.67
C ILE A 91 -15.18 -10.37 8.27
N LEU A 92 -16.20 -9.51 8.16
CA LEU A 92 -16.72 -9.02 6.89
C LEU A 92 -15.66 -8.26 6.10
N HIS A 93 -14.91 -7.37 6.74
CA HIS A 93 -13.83 -6.64 6.08
C HIS A 93 -12.74 -7.57 5.55
N ILE A 94 -12.25 -8.51 6.36
CA ILE A 94 -11.25 -9.49 5.91
C ILE A 94 -11.80 -10.38 4.79
N SER A 95 -13.08 -10.72 4.83
CA SER A 95 -13.72 -11.50 3.76
C SER A 95 -13.79 -10.72 2.45
N ALA A 96 -14.09 -9.42 2.50
CA ALA A 96 -14.06 -8.56 1.32
C ALA A 96 -12.64 -8.42 0.72
N VAL A 97 -11.60 -8.37 1.55
CA VAL A 97 -10.20 -8.39 1.08
C VAL A 97 -9.87 -9.71 0.39
N ILE A 98 -10.29 -10.84 0.96
CA ILE A 98 -10.13 -12.17 0.34
C ILE A 98 -10.81 -12.22 -1.02
N GLU A 99 -12.08 -11.83 -1.10
CA GLU A 99 -12.85 -11.84 -2.36
C GLU A 99 -12.19 -10.97 -3.43
N LYS A 100 -11.73 -9.77 -3.06
CA LYS A 100 -10.99 -8.86 -3.95
C LYS A 100 -9.73 -9.53 -4.51
N TYR A 101 -8.96 -10.24 -3.68
CA TYR A 101 -7.72 -10.90 -4.10
C TYR A 101 -8.00 -12.17 -4.91
N GLU A 102 -9.02 -12.95 -4.56
CA GLU A 102 -9.45 -14.12 -5.35
C GLU A 102 -9.90 -13.70 -6.75
N GLN A 103 -10.70 -12.63 -6.85
CA GLN A 103 -11.10 -12.06 -8.14
C GLN A 103 -9.88 -11.60 -8.95
N ALA A 104 -8.98 -10.85 -8.33
CA ALA A 104 -7.78 -10.35 -9.00
C ALA A 104 -6.89 -11.49 -9.49
N LEU A 105 -6.57 -12.46 -8.64
CA LEU A 105 -5.72 -13.60 -9.00
C LEU A 105 -6.35 -14.54 -10.03
N GLY A 106 -7.68 -14.52 -10.17
CA GLY A 106 -8.41 -15.28 -11.19
C GLY A 106 -8.29 -14.73 -12.62
N SER A 107 -7.78 -13.49 -12.80
CA SER A 107 -7.66 -12.86 -14.11
C SER A 107 -6.46 -11.93 -14.17
N GLU A 108 -5.59 -12.12 -15.17
CA GLU A 108 -4.44 -11.24 -15.38
C GLU A 108 -4.82 -9.76 -15.53
N THR A 109 -5.98 -9.47 -16.15
CA THR A 109 -6.49 -8.11 -16.31
C THR A 109 -6.92 -7.49 -14.97
N GLU A 110 -7.58 -8.27 -14.12
CA GLU A 110 -8.00 -7.83 -12.79
C GLU A 110 -6.78 -7.65 -11.88
N LEU A 111 -5.82 -8.57 -11.94
CA LEU A 111 -4.56 -8.47 -11.21
C LEU A 111 -3.73 -7.25 -11.62
N MET A 112 -3.68 -6.95 -12.92
CA MET A 112 -3.03 -5.75 -13.43
C MET A 112 -3.70 -4.47 -12.92
N SER A 113 -5.04 -4.46 -12.90
CA SER A 113 -5.83 -3.35 -12.35
C SER A 113 -5.58 -3.18 -10.85
N LEU A 114 -5.52 -4.29 -10.11
CA LEU A 114 -5.19 -4.30 -8.69
C LEU A 114 -3.78 -3.73 -8.44
N SER A 115 -2.79 -4.23 -9.19
CA SER A 115 -1.39 -3.78 -9.13
C SER A 115 -1.27 -2.27 -9.32
N LYS A 116 -1.89 -1.74 -10.38
CA LYS A 116 -1.91 -0.29 -10.65
C LYS A 116 -2.48 0.51 -9.47
N SER A 117 -3.61 0.06 -8.93
CA SER A 117 -4.31 0.75 -7.84
C SER A 117 -3.48 0.75 -6.54
N GLU A 118 -2.88 -0.37 -6.19
CA GLU A 118 -2.18 -0.53 -4.91
C GLU A 118 -0.73 -0.03 -4.94
N MET A 119 -0.05 -0.09 -6.09
CA MET A 119 1.22 0.60 -6.27
C MET A 119 1.03 2.12 -6.25
N PHE A 120 -0.03 2.62 -6.89
CA PHE A 120 -0.40 4.04 -6.76
C PHE A 120 -0.63 4.42 -5.29
N ARG A 121 -1.47 3.67 -4.56
CA ARG A 121 -1.72 3.88 -3.13
C ARG A 121 -0.43 3.88 -2.31
N SER A 122 0.43 2.90 -2.52
CA SER A 122 1.69 2.74 -1.80
C SER A 122 2.63 3.93 -2.03
N HIS A 123 2.76 4.40 -3.27
CA HIS A 123 3.59 5.57 -3.56
C HIS A 123 3.00 6.86 -3.00
N VAL A 124 1.69 7.07 -3.11
CA VAL A 124 1.02 8.25 -2.53
C VAL A 124 1.27 8.32 -1.02
N LEU A 125 1.05 7.22 -0.29
CA LEU A 125 1.20 7.21 1.17
C LEU A 125 2.63 7.50 1.62
N ASP A 126 3.64 6.90 0.98
CA ASP A 126 5.04 7.17 1.33
C ASP A 126 5.48 8.59 0.95
N ILE A 127 4.96 9.16 -0.14
CA ILE A 127 5.25 10.56 -0.51
C ILE A 127 4.75 11.52 0.58
N GLU A 128 3.52 11.33 1.07
CA GLU A 128 2.98 12.19 2.13
C GLU A 128 3.82 12.05 3.42
N ASP A 129 4.13 10.82 3.81
CA ASP A 129 4.93 10.53 5.02
C ASP A 129 6.33 11.14 4.95
N ASP A 130 7.02 10.99 3.80
CA ASP A 130 8.36 11.55 3.59
C ASP A 130 8.38 13.08 3.57
N LEU A 131 7.34 13.70 3.01
CA LEU A 131 7.23 15.16 2.95
C LEU A 131 6.91 15.75 4.33
N ASP A 132 5.99 15.14 5.07
CA ASP A 132 5.62 15.55 6.43
C ASP A 132 6.81 15.39 7.40
N GLY A 133 7.54 14.28 7.28
CA GLY A 133 8.74 14.00 8.07
C GLY A 133 10.00 14.75 7.63
N GLN A 134 9.97 15.42 6.47
CA GLN A 134 11.15 16.01 5.80
C GLN A 134 12.30 15.00 5.65
N SER A 135 11.96 13.74 5.42
CA SER A 135 12.89 12.60 5.28
C SER A 135 13.08 12.17 3.84
N CYS A 136 12.87 13.09 2.90
CA CYS A 136 12.88 12.79 1.47
C CYS A 136 14.23 12.24 1.01
N THR A 137 14.18 11.19 0.19
CA THR A 137 15.34 10.57 -0.44
C THR A 137 15.24 10.67 -1.96
N ARG A 138 16.26 10.18 -2.66
CA ARG A 138 16.17 10.01 -4.13
C ARG A 138 14.98 9.14 -4.53
N THR A 139 14.62 8.17 -3.69
CA THR A 139 13.49 7.27 -3.94
C THR A 139 12.17 7.98 -3.80
N THR A 140 12.02 8.92 -2.85
CA THR A 140 10.85 9.80 -2.76
C THR A 140 10.60 10.56 -4.07
N ILE A 141 11.66 11.10 -4.70
CA ILE A 141 11.54 11.79 -6.00
C ILE A 141 11.06 10.83 -7.08
N LYS A 142 11.62 9.60 -7.15
CA LYS A 142 11.16 8.57 -8.09
C LYS A 142 9.69 8.22 -7.87
N ARG A 143 9.23 8.13 -6.61
CA ARG A 143 7.82 7.85 -6.28
C ARG A 143 6.91 8.96 -6.80
N VAL A 144 7.31 10.22 -6.64
CA VAL A 144 6.57 11.35 -7.20
C VAL A 144 6.51 11.28 -8.72
N ASP A 145 7.63 10.95 -9.38
CA ASP A 145 7.67 10.78 -10.84
C ASP A 145 6.77 9.62 -11.31
N PHE A 146 6.74 8.51 -10.57
CA PHE A 146 5.80 7.41 -10.82
C PHE A 146 4.34 7.87 -10.72
N VAL A 147 3.98 8.59 -9.65
CA VAL A 147 2.60 9.06 -9.45
C VAL A 147 2.20 10.07 -10.53
N LEU A 148 3.09 10.98 -10.93
CA LEU A 148 2.86 11.89 -12.05
C LEU A 148 2.56 11.11 -13.34
N ASN A 149 3.38 10.12 -13.69
CA ASN A 149 3.15 9.31 -14.89
C ASN A 149 1.82 8.54 -14.83
N MET A 150 1.48 7.96 -13.66
CA MET A 150 0.20 7.28 -13.46
C MET A 150 -1.00 8.22 -13.62
N LEU A 151 -0.91 9.45 -13.09
CA LEU A 151 -1.94 10.47 -13.26
C LEU A 151 -2.06 10.91 -14.71
N GLU A 152 -0.97 11.06 -15.45
CA GLU A 152 -1.01 11.44 -16.87
C GLU A 152 -1.68 10.36 -17.73
N GLN A 153 -1.31 9.10 -17.51
CA GLN A 153 -1.67 7.99 -18.42
C GLN A 153 -2.94 7.23 -17.98
N ASN A 154 -3.31 7.26 -16.70
CA ASN A 154 -4.33 6.37 -16.14
C ASN A 154 -5.34 7.10 -15.23
N TYR A 155 -5.51 8.43 -15.35
CA TYR A 155 -6.42 9.20 -14.47
C TYR A 155 -7.84 8.62 -14.39
N ASP A 156 -8.48 8.35 -15.55
CA ASP A 156 -9.86 7.84 -15.58
C ASP A 156 -9.98 6.49 -14.86
N PHE A 157 -8.98 5.62 -15.01
CA PHE A 157 -8.90 4.36 -14.29
C PHE A 157 -8.76 4.58 -12.78
N LEU A 158 -7.88 5.48 -12.35
CA LEU A 158 -7.68 5.79 -10.92
C LEU A 158 -8.94 6.38 -10.29
N LEU A 159 -9.68 7.20 -11.04
CA LEU A 159 -10.96 7.76 -10.62
C LEU A 159 -12.03 6.67 -10.47
N GLN A 160 -12.19 5.80 -11.46
CA GLN A 160 -13.21 4.75 -11.48
C GLN A 160 -12.94 3.64 -10.46
N SER A 161 -11.67 3.30 -10.23
CA SER A 161 -11.26 2.29 -9.25
C SER A 161 -11.32 2.78 -7.79
N GLY A 162 -11.60 4.07 -7.57
CA GLY A 162 -11.55 4.66 -6.22
C GLY A 162 -10.12 4.81 -5.68
N SER A 163 -9.10 4.73 -6.53
CA SER A 163 -7.69 4.89 -6.14
C SER A 163 -7.31 6.34 -5.81
N LEU A 164 -8.18 7.31 -6.09
CA LEU A 164 -8.02 8.71 -5.66
C LEU A 164 -8.61 8.90 -4.25
N PHE A 165 -7.84 8.58 -3.22
CA PHE A 165 -8.23 8.65 -1.82
C PHE A 165 -7.60 9.84 -1.09
N TYR A 166 -8.06 10.13 0.14
CA TYR A 166 -7.61 11.23 0.99
C TYR A 166 -7.50 12.58 0.24
N GLN A 167 -6.33 13.22 0.27
CA GLN A 167 -6.11 14.53 -0.33
C GLN A 167 -6.23 14.54 -1.86
N ASN A 168 -6.26 13.38 -2.51
CA ASN A 168 -6.43 13.26 -3.95
C ASN A 168 -7.91 13.14 -4.36
N GLN A 169 -8.81 12.85 -3.42
CA GLN A 169 -10.22 12.63 -3.70
C GLN A 169 -10.90 13.89 -4.24
N GLY A 170 -11.68 13.72 -5.32
CA GLY A 170 -12.49 14.79 -5.92
C GLY A 170 -11.71 15.81 -6.75
N LYS A 171 -10.38 15.69 -6.86
CA LYS A 171 -9.57 16.58 -7.69
C LYS A 171 -9.56 16.14 -9.15
N SER A 172 -9.54 17.12 -10.05
CA SER A 172 -9.31 16.91 -11.48
C SER A 172 -7.89 16.43 -11.76
N GLN A 173 -7.67 15.84 -12.94
CA GLN A 173 -6.34 15.43 -13.40
C GLN A 173 -5.35 16.60 -13.36
N ALA A 174 -5.75 17.78 -13.85
CA ALA A 174 -4.89 18.97 -13.88
C ALA A 174 -4.50 19.45 -12.47
N GLU A 175 -5.42 19.43 -11.51
CA GLU A 175 -5.12 19.77 -10.11
C GLU A 175 -4.12 18.79 -9.49
N LEU A 176 -4.33 17.48 -9.69
CA LEU A 176 -3.42 16.46 -9.17
C LEU A 176 -2.02 16.58 -9.79
N LEU A 177 -1.93 16.78 -11.11
CA LEU A 177 -0.65 16.97 -11.78
C LEU A 177 0.08 18.20 -11.23
N ASN A 178 -0.63 19.32 -11.03
CA ASN A 178 -0.03 20.50 -10.42
C ASN A 178 0.44 20.23 -8.97
N ASP A 179 -0.39 19.59 -8.15
CA ASP A 179 -0.05 19.27 -6.76
C ASP A 179 1.18 18.38 -6.67
N TYR A 180 1.26 17.33 -7.48
CA TYR A 180 2.43 16.43 -7.49
C TYR A 180 3.68 17.10 -8.07
N GLN A 181 3.55 18.06 -8.99
CA GLN A 181 4.69 18.90 -9.41
C GLN A 181 5.22 19.80 -8.28
N VAL A 182 4.33 20.31 -7.41
CA VAL A 182 4.72 21.05 -6.20
C VAL A 182 5.40 20.11 -5.20
N LYS A 183 4.81 18.95 -4.93
CA LYS A 183 5.39 17.90 -4.06
C LYS A 183 6.77 17.47 -4.55
N ARG A 184 6.97 17.33 -5.86
CA ARG A 184 8.28 17.03 -6.47
C ARG A 184 9.34 18.07 -6.10
N LYS A 185 9.01 19.36 -6.22
CA LYS A 185 9.92 20.46 -5.87
C LYS A 185 10.23 20.47 -4.37
N GLN A 186 9.24 20.17 -3.52
CA GLN A 186 9.44 20.05 -2.08
C GLN A 186 10.33 18.86 -1.73
N ALA A 187 10.11 17.70 -2.34
CA ALA A 187 10.95 16.51 -2.14
C ALA A 187 12.41 16.77 -2.50
N ILE A 188 12.68 17.49 -3.59
CA ILE A 188 14.04 17.92 -3.96
C ILE A 188 14.65 18.84 -2.89
N LYS A 189 13.86 19.75 -2.31
CA LYS A 189 14.32 20.66 -1.26
C LYS A 189 14.67 19.94 0.05
N PHE A 190 13.89 18.91 0.40
CA PHE A 190 14.09 18.10 1.60
C PHE A 190 15.00 16.89 1.38
N GLN A 191 15.57 16.73 0.19
CA GLN A 191 16.41 15.59 -0.13
C GLN A 191 17.67 15.58 0.75
N LEU A 192 17.85 14.50 1.50
CA LEU A 192 19.01 14.22 2.35
C LEU A 192 20.23 13.71 1.54
#